data_AF-A0A5C8SZE5-F1
#
_entry.id   AF-A0A5C8SZE5-F1
#
_cell.length_a   1.000
_cell.length_b   1.000
_cell.length_c   1.000
_cell.angle_alpha   90.00
_cell.angle_beta   90.00
_cell.angle_gamma   90.00
#
_symmetry.space_group_name_H-M   'P 1'
#
loop_
_entity.id
_entity.type
_entity.pdbx_description
1 polymer ?
#
loop_
_entity_poly.entity_id
_entity_poly.type
_entity_poly.pdbx_seq_one_letter_code
_entity_poly.pdbx_strand_id
1 'polypeptide(L)' 'MSALGFNLPLRIKVTEESVQVIDNAERVIFYVYVCAEPERRQNMKCLSPAQGLAAAQIAARALTDRIEAGE' A
#
# COMPACT_ATOMS: atom_id res chain seq x y z
N MET A 1 8.47 14.08 13.19
CA MET A 1 7.26 13.51 12.57
C MET A 1 7.15 14.15 11.20
N SER A 2 6.96 13.39 10.11
CA SER A 2 6.80 14.00 8.78
C SER A 2 5.56 14.88 8.73
N ALA A 3 5.48 15.85 7.82
CA ALA A 3 4.30 16.71 7.68
C ALA A 3 3.02 15.91 7.39
N LEU A 4 3.16 14.74 6.78
CA LEU A 4 2.07 13.79 6.54
C LEU A 4 1.72 12.91 7.77
N GLY A 5 2.49 12.97 8.84
CA GLY A 5 2.18 12.33 10.11
C GLY A 5 2.58 10.85 10.24
N PHE A 6 3.35 10.29 9.31
CA PHE A 6 3.84 8.89 9.34
C PHE A 6 5.36 8.74 9.39
N ASN A 7 5.82 7.62 9.95
CA ASN A 7 7.23 7.36 10.25
C ASN A 7 7.85 6.38 9.25
N LEU A 8 9.00 6.76 8.69
CA LEU A 8 9.85 5.87 7.91
C LEU A 8 10.52 4.81 8.80
N PRO A 9 10.93 3.64 8.25
CA PRO A 9 10.70 3.20 6.88
C PRO A 9 9.25 2.72 6.66
N LEU A 10 8.77 2.88 5.42
CA LEU A 10 7.50 2.28 5.01
C LEU A 10 7.71 0.81 4.65
N ARG A 11 6.78 -0.05 5.05
CA ARG A 11 6.80 -1.50 4.80
C ARG A 11 5.53 -1.93 4.09
N ILE A 12 5.66 -2.89 3.18
CA ILE A 12 4.50 -3.48 2.49
C ILE A 12 4.10 -4.77 3.19
N LYS A 13 2.84 -4.88 3.58
CA LYS A 13 2.23 -6.09 4.14
C LYS A 13 1.23 -6.66 3.14
N VAL A 14 1.41 -7.93 2.79
CA VAL A 14 0.53 -8.64 1.84
C VAL A 14 -0.28 -9.67 2.61
N THR A 15 -1.56 -9.76 2.29
CA THR A 15 -2.50 -10.78 2.76
C THR A 15 -3.24 -11.36 1.56
N GLU A 16 -4.08 -12.38 1.75
CA GLU A 16 -4.88 -12.94 0.67
C GLU A 16 -5.86 -11.95 0.05
N GLU A 17 -6.38 -11.01 0.85
CA GLU A 17 -7.45 -10.08 0.43
C GLU A 17 -7.00 -8.62 0.36
N SER A 18 -5.77 -8.31 0.77
CA SER A 18 -5.27 -6.93 0.74
C SER A 18 -3.76 -6.81 0.63
N VAL A 19 -3.33 -5.69 0.07
CA VAL A 19 -1.96 -5.19 0.15
C VAL A 19 -1.99 -3.84 0.88
N GLN A 20 -1.12 -3.69 1.86
CA GLN A 20 -1.09 -2.54 2.76
C GLN A 20 0.31 -1.94 2.78
N VAL A 21 0.42 -0.62 2.84
CA VAL A 21 1.65 0.07 3.25
C VAL A 21 1.47 0.51 4.69
N ILE A 22 2.40 0.11 5.55
CA ILE A 22 2.43 0.44 6.97
C ILE A 22 3.66 1.25 7.31
N ASP A 23 3.52 2.16 8.27
CA ASP A 23 4.63 2.95 8.80
C ASP A 23 5.39 2.19 9.92
N ASN A 24 6.42 2.82 10.47
CA ASN A 24 7.20 2.22 11.56
C ASN A 24 6.41 2.07 12.88
N ALA A 25 5.31 2.82 13.05
CA ALA A 25 4.40 2.71 14.18
C ALA A 25 3.23 1.74 13.90
N GLU A 26 3.34 0.92 12.86
CA GLU A 26 2.33 -0.06 12.42
C GLU A 26 1.00 0.54 11.96
N ARG A 27 0.98 1.83 11.61
CA ARG A 27 -0.21 2.48 11.07
C ARG A 27 -0.32 2.21 9.58
N VAL A 28 -1.52 1.84 9.12
CA VAL A 28 -1.82 1.67 7.70
C VAL A 28 -1.97 3.05 7.06
N ILE A 29 -1.16 3.34 6.05
CA ILE A 29 -1.17 4.62 5.32
C ILE A 29 -1.65 4.48 3.87
N PHE A 30 -1.60 3.26 3.33
CA PHE A 30 -2.19 2.89 2.05
C PHE A 30 -2.76 1.50 2.16
N TYR A 31 -3.93 1.29 1.57
CA TYR A 31 -4.63 0.00 1.60
C TYR A 31 -5.29 -0.23 0.25
N VAL A 32 -5.09 -1.41 -0.32
CA VAL A 32 -5.80 -1.85 -1.52
C VAL A 32 -6.33 -3.26 -1.35
N TYR A 33 -7.62 -3.44 -1.68
CA TYR A 33 -8.23 -4.77 -1.76
C TYR A 33 -7.69 -5.50 -2.99
N VAL A 34 -7.26 -6.75 -2.78
CA VAL A 34 -6.85 -7.65 -3.86
C VAL A 34 -7.66 -8.93 -3.82
N CYS A 35 -7.78 -9.57 -4.98
CA CYS A 35 -8.43 -10.88 -5.07
C CYS A 35 -7.68 -11.75 -6.09
N ALA A 36 -7.21 -12.90 -5.64
CA ALA A 36 -6.51 -13.87 -6.49
C ALA A 36 -7.47 -14.52 -7.51
N GLU A 37 -8.67 -14.87 -7.05
CA GLU A 37 -9.69 -15.56 -7.83
C GLU A 37 -10.24 -14.66 -8.97
N PRO A 38 -10.10 -15.06 -10.25
CA PRO A 38 -10.46 -14.20 -11.39
C PRO A 38 -11.92 -13.76 -11.44
N GLU A 39 -12.86 -14.66 -11.17
CA GLU A 39 -14.30 -14.35 -11.24
C GLU A 39 -14.71 -13.36 -10.15
N ARG A 40 -14.32 -13.65 -8.91
CA ARG A 40 -14.54 -12.74 -7.77
C ARG A 40 -13.86 -11.39 -8.00
N ARG A 41 -12.66 -11.37 -8.58
CA ARG A 41 -11.95 -10.13 -8.94
C ARG A 41 -12.73 -9.28 -9.94
N GLN A 42 -13.28 -9.89 -11.01
CA GLN A 42 -14.08 -9.16 -12.00
C GLN A 42 -15.37 -8.61 -11.41
N ASN A 43 -16.08 -9.42 -10.62
CA ASN A 43 -17.35 -9.03 -9.99
C ASN A 43 -17.17 -7.90 -8.98
N MET A 44 -16.11 -7.97 -8.15
CA MET A 44 -15.82 -6.98 -7.11
C MET A 44 -14.94 -5.83 -7.60
N LYS A 45 -14.53 -5.84 -8.88
CA LYS A 45 -13.60 -4.87 -9.49
C LYS A 45 -12.30 -4.70 -8.68
N CYS A 46 -11.80 -5.78 -8.10
CA CYS A 46 -10.57 -5.77 -7.32
C CYS A 46 -9.33 -5.82 -8.22
N LEU A 47 -8.18 -5.45 -7.65
CA LEU A 47 -6.90 -5.71 -8.29
C LEU A 47 -6.49 -7.17 -8.10
N SER A 48 -5.66 -7.69 -9.02
CA SER A 48 -4.92 -8.93 -8.73
C SER A 48 -3.89 -8.68 -7.62
N PRO A 49 -3.43 -9.72 -6.91
CA PRO A 49 -2.37 -9.56 -5.90
C PRO A 49 -1.11 -8.90 -6.47
N ALA A 50 -0.72 -9.25 -7.69
CA ALA A 50 0.43 -8.64 -8.37
C ALA A 50 0.20 -7.14 -8.68
N GLN A 51 -0.99 -6.77 -9.13
CA GLN A 51 -1.36 -5.37 -9.37
C GLN A 51 -1.41 -4.57 -8.07
N GLY A 52 -1.97 -5.14 -7.00
CA GLY A 52 -2.00 -4.50 -5.68
C GLY A 52 -0.61 -4.30 -5.09
N LEU A 53 0.30 -5.27 -5.29
CA LEU A 53 1.71 -5.14 -4.89
C LEU A 53 2.40 -4.01 -5.66
N ALA A 54 2.24 -3.95 -6.98
CA ALA A 54 2.81 -2.88 -7.79
C ALA A 54 2.28 -1.50 -7.37
N ALA A 55 0.97 -1.38 -7.12
CA ALA A 55 0.37 -0.15 -6.62
C ALA A 55 0.93 0.26 -5.25
N ALA A 56 1.09 -0.69 -4.33
CA ALA A 56 1.66 -0.43 -3.00
C ALA A 56 3.14 -0.02 -3.06
N GLN A 57 3.93 -0.61 -3.97
CA GLN A 57 5.33 -0.22 -4.19
C GLN A 57 5.44 1.22 -4.71
N ILE A 58 4.61 1.59 -5.69
CA ILE A 58 4.56 2.96 -6.21
C ILE A 58 4.14 3.94 -5.10
N ALA A 59 3.09 3.61 -4.35
CA ALA A 59 2.61 4.43 -3.24
C ALA A 59 3.68 4.60 -2.16
N ALA A 60 4.33 3.52 -1.72
CA ALA A 60 5.40 3.58 -0.71
C ALA A 60 6.58 4.44 -1.19
N ARG A 61 6.96 4.33 -2.48
CA ARG A 61 8.04 5.15 -3.04
C ARG A 61 7.64 6.62 -3.08
N ALA A 62 6.49 6.96 -3.64
CA ALA A 62 6.02 8.34 -3.76
C ALA A 62 5.87 9.01 -2.38
N LEU A 63 5.37 8.28 -1.39
CA LEU A 63 5.25 8.78 -0.01
C LEU A 63 6.63 8.98 0.64
N THR A 64 7.58 8.08 0.40
CA THR A 64 8.96 8.23 0.90
C THR A 64 9.62 9.46 0.28
N ASP A 65 9.56 9.61 -1.05
CA ASP A 65 10.14 10.75 -1.77
C ASP A 65 9.57 12.08 -1.26
N ARG A 66 8.26 12.12 -0.97
CA ARG A 66 7.59 13.29 -0.42
C ARG A 66 8.08 13.67 0.98
N ILE A 67 8.23 12.67 1.85
CA ILE A 67 8.73 12.86 3.21
C ILE A 67 10.18 13.32 3.21
N GLU A 68 11.02 12.74 2.35
CA GLU A 68 12.43 13.11 2.21
C GLU A 68 12.60 14.52 1.65
N ALA A 69 11.66 14.99 0.82
CA ALA A 69 11.58 16.38 0.36
C ALA A 69 11.15 17.38 1.45
N GLY A 70 10.70 16.90 2.62
CA GLY A 70 10.28 17.74 3.75
C GLY A 70 8.84 18.25 3.65
N GLU A 71 8.00 17.63 2.83
CA GLU A 71 6.58 17.97 2.60
C GLU A 71 5.61 16.96 3.22
#